data_AF-A0AAU2EG07-F1
#
_entry.id   AF-A0AAU2EG07-F1
#
_cell.length_a   1.000
_cell.length_b   1.000
_cell.length_c   1.000
_cell.angle_alpha   90.00
_cell.angle_beta   90.00
_cell.angle_gamma   90.00
#
_symmetry.space_group_name_H-M   'P 1'
#
loop_
_entity.id
_entity.type
_entity.pdbx_description
1 polymer ?
#
loop_
_entity_poly.entity_id
_entity_poly.type
_entity_poly.pdbx_seq_one_letter_code
_entity_poly.pdbx_strand_id
1 'polypeptide(L)'
;MSAIICSPAEYLLRRVANCPTCQRRRRFSGRYAVWYGATWSCCGCGDTWTDGERHRRPFRRGWRPKAISQAKSTWDQAGLQNRAAFDAWCHEQLGVTE
;
A
#
# COMPACT_ATOMS: atom_id res chain seq x y z
N MET A 1 30.88 -5.77 -2.49
CA MET A 1 30.12 -5.06 -3.55
C MET A 1 28.75 -4.75 -3.01
N SER A 2 28.47 -3.47 -2.74
CA SER A 2 27.17 -3.01 -2.25
C SER A 2 26.29 -2.66 -3.45
N ALA A 3 25.16 -3.33 -3.62
CA ALA A 3 24.17 -2.95 -4.62
C ALA A 3 23.41 -1.72 -4.12
N ILE A 4 23.39 -0.64 -4.92
CA ILE A 4 22.48 0.47 -4.70
C ILE A 4 21.13 0.05 -5.29
N ILE A 5 20.16 -0.23 -4.42
CA ILE A 5 18.79 -0.55 -4.84
C ILE A 5 18.00 0.76 -4.78
N CYS A 6 17.40 1.17 -5.90
CA CYS A 6 16.46 2.28 -5.92
C CYS A 6 15.27 1.92 -5.01
N SER A 7 15.20 2.54 -3.83
CA SER A 7 14.05 2.46 -2.93
C SER A 7 13.28 3.77 -3.05
N PRO A 8 12.19 3.83 -3.84
CA PRO A 8 11.41 5.05 -3.97
C PRO A 8 10.81 5.42 -2.61
N ALA A 9 10.65 6.72 -2.36
CA ALA A 9 9.88 7.18 -1.22
C ALA A 9 8.43 6.68 -1.35
N GLU A 10 7.86 6.21 -0.24
CA GLU A 10 6.50 5.69 -0.18
C GLU A 10 5.63 6.59 0.70
N TYR A 11 4.42 6.91 0.23
CA TYR A 11 3.36 7.49 1.04
C TYR A 11 2.38 6.40 1.48
N LEU A 12 2.07 6.36 2.78
CA LEU A 12 1.14 5.38 3.32
C LEU A 12 -0.31 5.89 3.20
N LEU A 13 -1.19 5.03 2.72
CA LEU A 13 -2.60 5.34 2.52
C LEU A 13 -3.46 4.36 3.31
N ARG A 14 -4.70 4.77 3.60
CA ARG A 14 -5.73 3.89 4.15
C ARG A 14 -7.07 4.13 3.50
N ARG A 15 -7.86 3.10 3.24
CA ARG A 15 -9.24 3.24 2.74
C ARG A 15 -10.15 2.09 3.17
N VAL A 16 -11.45 2.32 3.19
CA VAL A 16 -12.45 1.25 3.40
C VAL A 16 -13.16 0.99 2.08
N ALA A 17 -12.99 -0.20 1.51
CA ALA A 17 -13.53 -0.58 0.21
C ALA A 17 -14.03 -2.03 0.22
N ASN A 18 -14.76 -2.44 -0.83
CA ASN A 18 -15.13 -3.84 -1.02
C ASN A 18 -13.92 -4.64 -1.49
N CYS A 19 -13.62 -5.74 -0.79
CA CYS A 19 -12.51 -6.60 -1.14
C CYS A 19 -12.91 -7.61 -2.22
N PRO A 20 -12.21 -7.65 -3.38
CA PRO A 20 -12.52 -8.61 -4.44
C PRO A 20 -12.44 -10.08 -3.97
N THR A 21 -11.51 -10.39 -3.06
CA THR A 21 -11.36 -11.76 -2.55
C THR A 21 -12.29 -12.08 -1.38
N CYS A 22 -12.59 -11.12 -0.50
CA CYS A 22 -13.50 -11.38 0.63
C CYS A 22 -14.98 -11.16 0.29
N GLN A 23 -15.28 -10.48 -0.82
CA GLN A 23 -16.63 -10.08 -1.23
C GLN A 23 -17.40 -9.31 -0.14
N ARG A 24 -16.67 -8.52 0.66
CA ARG A 24 -17.25 -7.67 1.71
C ARG A 24 -16.41 -6.43 1.94
N ARG A 25 -17.02 -5.44 2.59
CA ARG A 25 -16.37 -4.18 2.97
C ARG A 25 -15.26 -4.43 3.99
N ARG A 26 -14.04 -3.98 3.67
CA ARG A 26 -12.82 -4.21 4.47
C ARG A 26 -11.97 -2.94 4.55
N ARG A 27 -11.11 -2.91 5.56
CA ARG A 27 -10.01 -1.96 5.69
C ARG A 27 -8.87 -2.37 4.75
N PHE A 28 -8.31 -1.39 4.06
CA PHE A 28 -7.18 -1.52 3.15
C PHE A 28 -6.08 -0.55 3.53
N SER A 29 -4.86 -1.05 3.67
CA SER A 29 -3.64 -0.24 3.77
C SER A 29 -2.99 -0.15 2.40
N GLY A 30 -2.63 1.05 1.97
CA GLY A 30 -1.98 1.32 0.70
C GLY A 30 -0.56 1.84 0.89
N ARG A 31 0.29 1.57 -0.11
CA ARG A 31 1.59 2.21 -0.29
C ARG A 31 1.60 2.81 -1.67
N TYR A 32 1.89 4.09 -1.77
CA TYR A 32 1.97 4.80 -3.03
C TYR A 32 3.40 5.27 -3.26
N ALA A 33 3.93 4.96 -4.43
CA ALA A 33 5.14 5.55 -4.94
C ALA A 33 4.77 6.22 -6.27
N VAL A 34 5.24 7.45 -6.47
CA VAL A 34 4.86 8.33 -7.58
C VAL A 34 4.89 7.62 -8.94
N TRP A 35 5.91 6.79 -9.16
CA TRP A 35 6.16 6.11 -10.44
C TRP A 35 5.58 4.69 -10.53
N TYR A 36 5.07 4.11 -9.44
CA TYR A 36 4.74 2.67 -9.37
C TYR A 36 3.29 2.37 -8.96
N GLY A 37 2.44 3.40 -8.95
CA GLY A 37 1.03 3.25 -8.57
C GLY A 37 0.84 2.89 -7.10
N ALA A 38 -0.43 2.71 -6.71
CA ALA A 38 -0.79 2.36 -5.34
C ALA A 38 -0.88 0.85 -5.17
N THR A 39 -0.04 0.28 -4.31
CA THR A 39 -0.18 -1.11 -3.87
C THR A 39 -1.10 -1.16 -2.65
N TRP A 40 -2.24 -1.82 -2.79
CA TRP A 40 -3.26 -1.98 -1.74
C TRP A 40 -3.22 -3.37 -1.13
N SER A 41 -3.28 -3.44 0.21
CA SER A 41 -3.34 -4.69 0.97
C SER A 41 -4.62 -4.75 1.80
N CYS A 42 -5.35 -5.87 1.75
CA CYS A 42 -6.55 -6.05 2.56
C CYS A 42 -6.17 -6.48 3.98
N CYS A 43 -6.56 -5.72 5.00
CA CYS A 43 -6.31 -6.04 6.42
C CYS A 43 -7.09 -7.27 6.92
N GLY A 44 -7.98 -7.84 6.09
CA GLY A 44 -8.79 -9.01 6.40
C GLY A 44 -8.24 -10.33 5.84
N CYS A 45 -7.93 -10.39 4.54
CA CYS A 45 -7.42 -11.62 3.90
C CYS A 45 -5.91 -11.64 3.70
N GLY A 46 -5.23 -10.48 3.70
CA GLY A 46 -3.80 -10.36 3.44
C GLY A 46 -3.42 -10.44 1.95
N ASP A 47 -4.38 -10.50 1.03
CA ASP A 47 -4.09 -10.36 -0.41
C ASP A 47 -3.73 -8.89 -0.74
N THR A 48 -2.95 -8.71 -1.80
CA THR A 48 -2.47 -7.40 -2.27
C THR A 48 -2.76 -7.19 -3.76
N TRP A 49 -2.95 -5.93 -4.15
CA TRP A 49 -3.27 -5.52 -5.53
C TRP A 49 -2.49 -4.28 -5.91
N THR A 50 -2.09 -4.17 -7.18
CA THR A 50 -1.57 -2.94 -7.78
C THR A 50 -2.30 -2.74 -9.09
N ASP A 51 -2.81 -1.52 -9.31
CA ASP A 51 -3.54 -1.14 -10.52
C ASP A 51 -4.70 -2.08 -10.91
N GLY A 52 -5.37 -2.63 -9.88
CA GLY A 52 -6.51 -3.56 -10.05
C GLY A 52 -6.12 -5.04 -10.12
N GLU A 53 -4.86 -5.34 -10.44
CA GLU A 53 -4.38 -6.71 -10.57
C GLU A 53 -3.91 -7.28 -9.24
N ARG A 54 -4.28 -8.54 -8.98
CA ARG A 54 -3.92 -9.23 -7.74
C ARG A 54 -2.52 -9.81 -7.83
N HIS A 55 -1.69 -9.52 -6.84
CA HIS A 55 -0.37 -10.14 -6.73
C HIS A 55 -0.47 -11.64 -6.45
N ARG A 56 0.56 -12.37 -6.89
CA ARG A 56 0.69 -13.80 -6.60
C ARG A 56 0.81 -14.03 -5.09
N ARG A 57 0.10 -15.04 -4.59
CA ARG A 57 0.25 -15.47 -3.19
C ARG A 57 1.61 -16.12 -2.98
N PRO A 58 2.38 -15.72 -1.97
CA PRO A 58 3.66 -16.36 -1.67
C PRO A 58 3.49 -17.85 -1.33
N PHE A 59 4.31 -18.70 -1.91
CA PHE A 59 4.38 -20.12 -1.57
C PHE A 59 5.24 -20.33 -0.31
N ARG A 60 4.78 -19.81 0.84
CA ARG A 60 5.47 -19.91 2.13
C ARG A 60 4.48 -20.21 3.25
N ARG A 61 4.86 -21.04 4.22
CA ARG A 61 4.03 -21.30 5.41
C ARG A 61 3.81 -20.01 6.19
N GLY A 62 2.61 -19.82 6.73
CA GLY A 62 2.29 -18.63 7.53
C GLY A 62 2.24 -17.31 6.75
N TRP A 63 2.22 -17.34 5.40
CA TRP A 63 2.20 -16.12 4.59
C TRP A 63 1.03 -15.21 4.94
N ARG A 64 -0.14 -15.81 5.19
CA ARG A 64 -1.41 -15.11 5.38
C ARG A 64 -1.46 -14.32 6.69
N PRO A 65 -1.23 -14.92 7.88
CA PRO A 65 -1.19 -14.14 9.13
C PRO A 65 -0.11 -13.07 9.11
N LYS A 66 1.05 -13.33 8.48
CA LYS A 66 2.11 -12.33 8.31
C LYS A 66 1.63 -11.15 7.45
N ALA A 67 1.00 -11.42 6.31
CA ALA A 67 0.47 -10.38 5.43
C ALA A 67 -0.63 -9.55 6.10
N ILE A 68 -1.53 -10.20 6.86
CA ILE A 68 -2.57 -9.51 7.63
C ILE A 68 -1.97 -8.60 8.70
N SER A 69 -0.99 -9.11 9.46
CA SER A 69 -0.28 -8.32 10.48
C SER A 69 0.40 -7.09 9.86
N GLN A 70 1.10 -7.29 8.74
CA GLN A 70 1.75 -6.19 8.02
C GLN A 70 0.75 -5.15 7.52
N ALA A 71 -0.37 -5.59 6.93
CA ALA A 71 -1.41 -4.69 6.44
C ALA A 71 -2.07 -3.88 7.58
N LYS A 72 -2.25 -4.49 8.75
CA LYS A 72 -2.76 -3.78 9.94
C LYS A 72 -1.73 -2.77 10.46
N SER A 73 -0.46 -3.16 10.57
CA SER A 73 0.60 -2.24 10.99
C SER A 73 0.71 -1.03 10.05
N THR A 74 0.65 -1.24 8.73
CA THR A 74 0.63 -0.14 7.76
C THR A 74 -0.64 0.71 7.87
N TRP A 75 -1.80 0.11 8.16
CA TRP A 75 -3.04 0.85 8.41
C TRP A 75 -2.90 1.81 9.60
N ASP A 76 -2.28 1.35 10.69
CA ASP A 76 -2.11 2.14 11.90
C ASP A 76 -1.11 3.29 11.68
N GLN A 77 -0.08 3.08 10.84
CA GLN A 77 0.91 4.10 10.47
C GLN A 77 0.38 5.15 9.49
N ALA A 78 -0.56 4.80 8.60
CA ALA A 78 -1.00 5.64 7.47
C ALA A 78 -1.77 6.93 7.87
N GLY A 79 -1.95 7.22 9.16
CA GLY A 79 -2.65 8.43 9.62
C GLY A 79 -4.08 8.58 9.07
N LEU A 80 -4.73 9.72 9.30
CA LEU A 80 -5.99 10.06 8.63
C LEU A 80 -5.74 10.35 7.14
N GLN A 81 -6.70 10.02 6.27
CA GLN A 81 -6.59 10.43 4.87
C GLN A 81 -6.56 11.96 4.80
N ASN A 82 -5.49 12.52 4.27
CA ASN A 82 -5.35 13.94 4.00
C ASN A 82 -4.91 14.11 2.55
N ARG A 83 -5.85 14.54 1.69
CA ARG A 83 -5.59 14.70 0.26
C ARG A 83 -4.56 15.79 -0.02
N ALA A 84 -4.63 16.92 0.69
CA ALA A 84 -3.69 18.02 0.53
C ALA A 84 -2.26 17.61 0.91
N ALA A 85 -2.09 16.87 2.01
CA ALA A 85 -0.78 16.34 2.40
C ALA A 85 -0.22 15.33 1.40
N PHE A 86 -1.09 14.51 0.80
CA PHE A 86 -0.71 13.59 -0.27
C PHE A 86 -0.27 14.32 -1.54
N ASP A 87 -1.03 15.32 -1.99
CA ASP A 87 -0.70 16.10 -3.19
C ASP A 87 0.61 16.88 -2.99
N ALA A 88 0.79 17.53 -1.84
CA ALA A 88 2.04 18.22 -1.50
C ALA A 88 3.25 17.28 -1.53
N TRP A 89 3.12 16.09 -0.94
CA TRP A 89 4.17 15.06 -1.00
C TRP A 89 4.45 14.63 -2.44
N CYS A 90 3.43 14.44 -3.28
CA CYS A 90 3.63 14.09 -4.69
C CYS A 90 4.38 15.18 -5.46
N HIS A 91 4.03 16.46 -5.27
CA HIS A 91 4.72 17.59 -5.90
C HIS A 91 6.20 17.66 -5.49
N GLU A 92 6.49 17.49 -4.20
CA GLU A 92 7.85 17.41 -3.68
C GLU A 92 8.64 16.29 -4.35
N GLN A 93 8.07 15.08 -4.45
CA GLN A 93 8.75 13.93 -5.07
C GLN A 93 8.93 14.06 -6.59
N LEU A 94 8.06 14.79 -7.27
CA LEU A 94 8.18 15.08 -8.70
C LEU A 94 9.18 16.20 -9.01
N GLY A 95 9.66 16.93 -8.00
CA GLY A 95 10.54 18.09 -8.19
C GLY A 95 9.86 19.26 -8.89
N VAL A 96 8.51 19.31 -8.87
CA VAL A 96 7.75 20.44 -9.40
C VAL A 96 7.67 21.49 -8.29
N THR A 97 8.68 22.34 -8.21
CA THR A 97 8.60 23.61 -7.49
C THR A 97 7.84 24.60 -8.37
N GLU A 98 6.78 25.22 -7.84
CA GLU A 98 6.12 26.38 -8.46
C GLU A 98 7.09 27.54 -8.70
#